data_AF-A0A3A8K599-F1
#
_entry.id   AF-A0A3A8K599-F1
#
_cell.length_a   1.000
_cell.length_b   1.000
_cell.length_c   1.000
_cell.angle_alpha   90.00
_cell.angle_beta   90.00
_cell.angle_gamma   90.00
#
_symmetry.space_group_name_H-M   'P 1'
#
loop_
_entity.id
_entity.type
_entity.pdbx_description
1 polymer ?
#
loop_
_entity_poly.entity_id
_entity_poly.type
_entity_poly.pdbx_seq_one_letter_code
_entity_poly.pdbx_strand_id
1 'polypeptide(L)'
;MVAILKTWCSTGRGIGARGEGSLKAVRMLGAEGLVDARRRAGQALERAWRCDCCRSLLAHVFERVGSTLFLDDDPELLAQAFEDSERDRFSARVLAACIVMVGRERVAVAL
;
A
#
# COMPACT_ATOMS: atom_id res chain seq x y z
N MET A 1 -15.03 12.43 6.48
CA MET A 1 -13.72 12.10 5.86
C MET A 1 -13.65 10.64 5.36
N VAL A 2 -14.69 10.12 4.70
CA VAL A 2 -14.65 8.86 3.89
C VAL A 2 -14.49 9.20 2.39
N ALA A 3 -14.50 10.49 2.05
CA ALA A 3 -14.45 10.97 0.67
C ALA A 3 -13.08 10.71 0.00
N ILE A 4 -11.98 10.71 0.77
CA ILE A 4 -10.62 10.54 0.24
C ILE A 4 -10.42 9.13 -0.34
N LEU A 5 -11.07 8.11 0.23
CA LEU A 5 -11.00 6.73 -0.31
C LEU A 5 -11.80 6.55 -1.60
N LYS A 6 -12.86 7.34 -1.83
CA LYS A 6 -13.70 7.24 -3.04
C LYS A 6 -13.05 7.91 -4.26
N THR A 7 -12.19 8.91 -4.07
CA THR A 7 -11.55 9.65 -5.17
C THR A 7 -10.42 8.85 -5.84
N TRP A 8 -9.92 7.78 -5.22
CA TRP A 8 -8.72 7.07 -5.68
C TRP A 8 -8.98 5.89 -6.63
N CYS A 9 -10.24 5.66 -7.01
CA CYS A 9 -10.63 4.56 -7.91
C CYS A 9 -10.46 4.90 -9.40
N SER A 10 -10.16 6.15 -9.76
CA SER A 10 -10.39 6.64 -11.14
C SER A 10 -9.18 6.72 -12.07
N THR A 11 -7.96 6.38 -11.64
CA THR A 11 -6.78 6.55 -12.50
C THR A 11 -5.90 5.30 -12.52
N GLY A 12 -5.82 4.67 -13.69
CA GLY A 12 -4.94 3.53 -13.93
C GLY A 12 -5.23 2.82 -15.26
N ARG A 13 -5.08 3.53 -16.38
CA ARG A 13 -4.87 2.90 -17.70
C ARG A 13 -3.39 3.05 -18.02
N GLY A 14 -2.65 1.96 -17.92
CA GLY A 14 -1.23 1.89 -18.27
C GLY A 14 -0.82 0.43 -18.38
N ILE A 15 -1.00 -0.16 -19.57
CA ILE A 15 -0.40 -1.46 -19.91
C ILE A 15 1.05 -1.15 -20.29
N GLY A 16 1.95 -1.27 -19.32
CA GLY A 16 3.41 -1.20 -19.52
C GLY A 16 4.04 -2.43 -18.88
N ALA A 17 4.32 -3.45 -19.69
CA ALA A 17 4.95 -4.68 -19.23
C ALA A 17 6.41 -4.44 -18.84
N ARG A 18 6.86 -5.23 -17.85
CA ARG A 18 8.24 -5.57 -17.46
C ARG A 18 8.98 -4.61 -16.54
N GLY A 19 8.64 -4.74 -15.27
CA GLY A 19 9.61 -5.20 -14.29
C GLY A 19 8.93 -6.16 -13.33
N GLU A 20 9.31 -7.44 -13.32
CA GLU A 20 9.03 -8.41 -12.24
C GLU A 20 9.65 -8.00 -10.88
N GLY A 21 9.98 -6.72 -10.72
CA GLY A 21 10.26 -6.03 -9.48
C GLY A 21 8.99 -5.93 -8.65
N SER A 22 8.74 -7.02 -7.94
CA SER A 22 7.97 -7.12 -6.69
C SER A 22 6.53 -6.59 -6.68
N LEU A 23 5.64 -7.28 -7.39
CA LEU A 23 4.22 -7.44 -6.98
C LEU A 23 4.09 -8.22 -5.65
N LYS A 24 5.06 -8.11 -4.73
CA LYS A 24 5.04 -8.79 -3.43
C LYS A 24 3.91 -8.26 -2.56
N ALA A 25 3.65 -6.95 -2.60
CA ALA A 25 2.47 -6.38 -1.93
C ALA A 25 1.15 -6.99 -2.47
N VAL A 26 1.02 -7.14 -3.79
CA VAL A 26 -0.15 -7.78 -4.43
C VAL A 26 -0.27 -9.26 -4.03
N ARG A 27 0.84 -10.01 -4.10
CA ARG A 27 0.90 -11.42 -3.70
C ARG A 27 0.58 -11.63 -2.22
N MET A 28 1.07 -10.75 -1.34
CA MET A 28 0.78 -10.79 0.10
C MET A 28 -0.69 -10.53 0.42
N LEU A 29 -1.41 -9.79 -0.43
CA LEU A 29 -2.86 -9.65 -0.32
C LEU A 29 -3.63 -10.88 -0.85
N GLY A 30 -2.93 -11.82 -1.50
CA GLY A 30 -3.49 -13.01 -2.14
C GLY A 30 -4.28 -12.67 -3.41
N ALA A 31 -3.91 -11.57 -4.09
CA ALA A 31 -4.58 -11.10 -5.29
C ALA A 31 -3.80 -11.49 -6.56
N GLU A 32 -4.55 -11.76 -7.63
CA GLU A 32 -3.99 -12.15 -8.94
C GLU A 32 -3.62 -10.94 -9.81
N GLY A 33 -4.04 -9.74 -9.41
CA GLY A 33 -3.75 -8.50 -10.13
C GLY A 33 -4.09 -7.26 -9.31
N LEU A 34 -3.68 -6.09 -9.81
CA LEU A 34 -3.79 -4.81 -9.09
C LEU A 34 -5.22 -4.42 -8.73
N VAL A 35 -6.20 -4.72 -9.59
CA VAL A 35 -7.61 -4.41 -9.32
C VAL A 35 -8.13 -5.21 -8.12
N ASP A 36 -7.90 -6.52 -8.09
CA ASP A 36 -8.28 -7.35 -6.95
C ASP A 36 -7.48 -6.99 -5.69
N ALA A 37 -6.19 -6.67 -5.86
CA ALA A 37 -5.33 -6.22 -4.78
C ALA A 37 -5.87 -4.95 -4.13
N ARG A 38 -6.26 -3.93 -4.91
CA ARG A 38 -6.85 -2.68 -4.40
C ARG A 38 -8.16 -2.93 -3.65
N ARG A 39 -9.02 -3.80 -4.18
CA ARG A 39 -10.27 -4.18 -3.49
C ARG A 39 -9.98 -4.81 -2.13
N ARG A 40 -9.05 -5.78 -2.07
CA ARG A 40 -8.67 -6.45 -0.82
C ARG A 40 -7.93 -5.53 0.15
N ALA A 41 -7.07 -4.65 -0.38
CA ALA A 41 -6.39 -3.63 0.39
C ALA A 41 -7.38 -2.66 1.04
N GLY A 42 -8.36 -2.17 0.26
CA GLY A 42 -9.43 -1.31 0.77
C GLY A 42 -10.20 -1.95 1.93
N GLN A 43 -10.57 -3.23 1.81
CA GLN A 43 -11.24 -3.97 2.90
C GLN A 43 -10.34 -4.13 4.13
N ALA A 44 -9.05 -4.43 3.94
CA ALA A 44 -8.09 -4.57 5.03
C ALA A 44 -7.89 -3.25 5.78
N LEU A 45 -7.74 -2.15 5.03
CA LEU A 45 -7.57 -0.81 5.58
C LEU A 45 -8.86 -0.31 6.24
N GLU A 46 -10.03 -0.56 5.68
CA GLU A 46 -11.30 -0.18 6.30
C GLU A 46 -11.49 -0.86 7.66
N ARG A 47 -11.18 -2.17 7.76
CA ARG A 47 -11.21 -2.90 9.03
C ARG A 47 -10.21 -2.34 10.03
N ALA A 48 -8.99 -2.07 9.58
CA ALA A 48 -7.95 -1.49 10.44
C ALA A 48 -8.31 -0.06 10.88
N TRP A 49 -8.95 0.75 10.05
CA TRP A 49 -9.39 2.12 10.41
C TRP A 49 -10.51 2.14 11.45
N ARG A 50 -11.30 1.06 11.53
CA ARG A 50 -12.32 0.85 12.56
C ARG A 50 -11.73 0.42 13.90
N CYS A 51 -10.47 -0.04 13.96
CA CYS A 51 -9.78 -0.18 15.24
C CYS A 51 -9.15 1.15 15.64
N ASP A 52 -9.51 1.69 16.80
CA ASP A 52 -8.86 2.89 17.34
C ASP A 52 -7.36 2.66 17.59
N CYS A 53 -6.97 1.41 17.88
CA CYS A 53 -5.58 0.97 18.00
C CYS A 53 -4.75 1.13 16.72
N CYS A 54 -5.35 0.82 15.58
CA CYS A 54 -4.71 0.83 14.26
C CYS A 54 -4.93 2.15 13.51
N ARG A 55 -5.95 2.94 13.88
CA ARG A 55 -6.27 4.21 13.21
C ARG A 55 -5.13 5.21 13.30
N SER A 56 -4.60 5.46 14.50
CA SER A 56 -3.49 6.41 14.70
C SER A 56 -2.23 5.96 13.98
N LEU A 57 -2.00 4.65 13.93
CA LEU A 57 -0.87 4.05 13.24
C LEU A 57 -1.00 4.17 11.71
N LEU A 58 -2.19 3.93 11.16
CA LEU A 58 -2.45 4.13 9.74
C LEU A 58 -2.27 5.59 9.34
N ALA A 59 -2.76 6.53 10.15
CA ALA A 59 -2.52 7.95 9.93
C ALA A 59 -1.02 8.26 9.90
N HIS A 60 -0.25 7.72 10.85
CA HIS A 60 1.21 7.88 10.87
C HIS A 60 1.90 7.31 9.63
N VAL A 61 1.53 6.11 9.19
CA VAL A 61 2.07 5.49 7.97
C VAL A 61 1.73 6.35 6.74
N PHE A 62 0.49 6.82 6.60
CA PHE A 62 0.12 7.66 5.47
C PHE A 62 0.84 9.02 5.46
N GLU A 63 1.08 9.61 6.63
CA GLU A 63 1.84 10.85 6.78
C GLU A 63 3.32 10.66 6.40
N ARG A 64 3.94 9.58 6.88
CA ARG A 64 5.38 9.35 6.76
C ARG A 64 5.82 8.78 5.42
N VAL A 65 5.01 7.89 4.82
CA VAL A 65 5.39 7.19 3.59
C VAL A 65 4.41 7.36 2.44
N GLY A 66 3.18 7.85 2.66
CA GLY A 66 2.12 7.83 1.65
C GLY A 66 2.46 8.53 0.31
N SER A 67 3.34 9.52 0.31
CA SER A 67 3.77 10.23 -0.91
C SER A 67 4.99 9.63 -1.60
N THR A 68 5.75 8.78 -0.89
CA THR A 68 7.02 8.18 -1.34
C THR A 68 6.89 6.69 -1.67
N LEU A 69 5.71 6.10 -1.46
CA LEU A 69 5.48 4.68 -1.78
C LEU A 69 5.39 4.46 -3.30
N PHE A 70 6.02 3.39 -3.74
CA PHE A 70 5.94 2.86 -5.09
C PHE A 70 5.28 1.47 -5.10
N LEU A 71 4.62 1.10 -6.20
CA LEU A 71 3.94 -0.20 -6.31
C LEU A 71 4.88 -1.41 -6.23
N ASP A 72 6.16 -1.22 -6.53
CA ASP A 72 7.24 -2.20 -6.45
C ASP A 72 7.94 -2.26 -5.08
N ASP A 73 7.52 -1.44 -4.11
CA ASP A 73 8.11 -1.47 -2.76
C ASP A 73 7.89 -2.81 -2.06
N ASP A 74 8.91 -3.26 -1.32
CA ASP A 74 8.81 -4.47 -0.50
C ASP A 74 8.20 -4.13 0.88
N PRO A 75 7.00 -4.65 1.21
CA PRO A 75 6.34 -4.36 2.48
C PRO A 75 7.12 -4.83 3.72
N GLU A 76 7.98 -5.84 3.61
CA GLU A 76 8.79 -6.32 4.74
C GLU A 76 10.02 -5.44 4.96
N LEU A 77 10.67 -4.99 3.88
CA LEU A 77 11.77 -4.01 4.00
C LEU A 77 11.25 -2.66 4.47
N LEU A 78 10.09 -2.24 3.98
CA LEU A 78 9.42 -1.04 4.45
C LEU A 78 9.10 -1.13 5.94
N ALA A 79 8.69 -2.32 6.44
CA ALA A 79 8.48 -2.53 7.87
C ALA A 79 9.76 -2.29 8.67
N GLN A 80 10.91 -2.77 8.19
CA GLN A 80 12.21 -2.59 8.87
C GLN A 80 12.67 -1.14 8.96
N ALA A 81 12.12 -0.24 8.15
CA ALA A 81 12.45 1.19 8.20
C ALA A 81 11.76 1.95 9.37
N PHE A 82 10.79 1.31 10.03
CA PHE A 82 10.13 1.86 11.23
C PHE A 82 10.83 1.38 12.50
N GLU A 83 10.65 2.12 13.59
CA GLU A 83 11.16 1.72 14.90
C GLU A 83 10.47 0.44 15.40
N ASP A 84 11.15 -0.33 16.26
CA ASP A 84 10.65 -1.62 16.75
C ASP A 84 9.26 -1.51 17.41
N SER A 85 9.03 -0.46 18.20
CA SER A 85 7.74 -0.18 18.84
C SER A 85 6.61 0.13 17.86
N GLU A 86 6.93 0.55 16.63
CA GLU A 86 5.96 0.80 15.57
C GLU A 86 5.73 -0.46 14.74
N ARG A 87 6.80 -1.19 14.43
CA ARG A 87 6.79 -2.47 13.70
C ARG A 87 5.87 -3.50 14.33
N ASP A 88 5.87 -3.61 15.66
CA ASP A 88 5.01 -4.56 16.37
C ASP A 88 3.51 -4.23 16.26
N ARG A 89 3.17 -2.99 15.85
CA ARG A 89 1.80 -2.50 15.80
C ARG A 89 1.14 -2.68 14.43
N PHE A 90 1.91 -2.91 13.37
CA PHE A 90 1.37 -3.19 12.03
C PHE A 90 1.89 -4.51 11.47
N SER A 91 1.02 -5.24 10.76
CA SER A 91 1.48 -6.40 9.99
C SER A 91 2.02 -5.96 8.64
N ALA A 92 2.96 -6.73 8.08
CA ALA A 92 3.44 -6.53 6.71
C ALA A 92 2.29 -6.54 5.68
N ARG A 93 1.15 -7.17 5.99
CA ARG A 93 -0.07 -7.13 5.17
C ARG A 93 -0.74 -5.75 5.13
N VAL A 94 -0.66 -4.97 6.21
CA VAL A 94 -1.17 -3.59 6.25
C VAL A 94 -0.30 -2.68 5.39
N LEU A 95 1.01 -2.84 5.44
CA LEU A 95 1.94 -2.11 4.56
C LEU A 95 1.74 -2.49 3.09
N ALA A 96 1.55 -3.77 2.79
CA ALA A 96 1.18 -4.21 1.44
C ALA A 96 -0.12 -3.56 0.95
N ALA A 97 -1.12 -3.42 1.83
CA ALA A 97 -2.36 -2.71 1.51
C ALA A 97 -2.12 -1.21 1.26
N CYS A 98 -1.23 -0.56 2.02
CA CYS A 98 -0.86 0.83 1.79
C CYS A 98 -0.16 0.99 0.43
N ILE A 99 0.85 0.18 0.14
CA ILE A 99 1.58 0.16 -1.14
C ILE A 99 0.61 0.02 -2.32
N VAL A 100 -0.30 -0.95 -2.29
CA VAL A 100 -1.23 -1.18 -3.41
C VAL A 100 -2.23 -0.03 -3.60
N MET A 101 -2.59 0.67 -2.53
CA MET A 101 -3.60 1.73 -2.56
C MET A 101 -3.05 3.10 -2.94
N VAL A 102 -1.86 3.46 -2.45
CA VAL A 102 -1.28 4.80 -2.66
C VAL A 102 0.05 4.78 -3.41
N GLY A 103 0.63 3.59 -3.60
CA GLY A 103 1.89 3.42 -4.31
C GLY A 103 1.79 3.91 -5.74
N ARG A 104 2.81 4.64 -6.16
CA ARG A 104 2.95 5.17 -7.52
C ARG A 104 3.66 4.16 -8.41
N GLU A 105 3.37 4.20 -9.69
CA GLU A 105 4.22 3.52 -10.66
C GLU A 105 5.56 4.26 -10.74
N ARG A 106 6.67 3.50 -10.64
CA ARG A 106 8.00 4.05 -10.86
C ARG A 106 8.16 4.28 -12.36
N VAL A 107 8.00 5.52 -12.80
CA VAL A 107 8.30 5.90 -14.19
C VAL A 107 9.82 5.94 -14.33
N ALA A 108 10.39 4.88 -14.89
CA ALA A 108 11.77 4.95 -15.35
C ALA A 108 11.83 5.99 -16.47
N VAL A 109 12.40 7.16 -16.19
CA VAL A 109 12.77 8.10 -17.25
C VAL A 109 13.93 7.44 -17.97
N ALA A 110 13.65 6.88 -19.14
CA ALA A 110 14.70 6.49 -20.08
C ALA A 110 15.46 7.77 -20.44
N LEU A 111 16.68 7.91 -19.93
CA LEU A 111 17.67 8.88 -20.41
C LEU A 111 18.28 8.38 -21.72
#